data_AF-A0A533WMF8-F1
#
_entry.id   AF-A0A533WMF8-F1
#
_cell.length_a   1.000
_cell.length_b   1.000
_cell.length_c   1.000
_cell.angle_alpha   90.00
_cell.angle_beta   90.00
_cell.angle_gamma   90.00
#
_symmetry.space_group_name_H-M   'P 1'
#
loop_
_entity.id
_entity.type
_entity.pdbx_description
1 polymer ?
#
loop_
_entity_poly.entity_id
_entity_poly.type
_entity_poly.pdbx_seq_one_letter_code
_entity_poly.pdbx_strand_id
1 'polypeptide(L)'
;MRITRKQYYSRLYRLVRCGLVKRKDDIYFLTALGRVLYEAQATIESALINYWRIKAVDSLEVGIPKVEQKRVIETLIKDQQIKNILTT
;
A
#
# COMPACT_ATOMS: atom_id res chain seq x y z
N MET A 1 -5.38 12.60 -12.45
CA MET A 1 -4.24 12.84 -13.36
C MET A 1 -4.63 12.46 -14.79
N ARG A 2 -4.37 13.30 -15.79
CA ARG A 2 -4.51 12.96 -17.22
C ARG A 2 -3.11 12.79 -17.81
N ILE A 3 -2.77 11.58 -18.26
CA ILE A 3 -1.48 11.28 -18.93
C ILE A 3 -1.68 11.28 -20.45
N THR A 4 -0.67 11.73 -21.19
CA THR A 4 -0.70 11.63 -22.67
C THR A 4 -0.42 10.21 -23.13
N ARG A 5 -0.80 9.86 -24.37
CA ARG A 5 -0.47 8.56 -24.98
C ARG A 5 1.04 8.27 -24.93
N LYS A 6 1.87 9.26 -25.27
CA LYS A 6 3.34 9.14 -25.23
C LYS A 6 3.84 8.82 -23.81
N GLN A 7 3.31 9.49 -22.79
CA GLN A 7 3.68 9.23 -21.40
C GLN A 7 3.23 7.85 -20.94
N TYR A 8 2.02 7.43 -21.29
CA TYR A 8 1.51 6.10 -20.98
C TYR A 8 2.44 5.01 -21.53
N TYR A 9 2.73 5.04 -22.83
CA TYR A 9 3.60 4.03 -23.45
C TYR A 9 5.05 4.10 -22.96
N SER A 10 5.57 5.30 -22.68
CA SER A 10 6.90 5.47 -22.10
C SER A 10 7.01 4.82 -20.71
N ARG A 11 5.99 5.01 -19.85
CA ARG A 11 5.93 4.38 -18.52
C ARG A 11 5.74 2.87 -18.61
N LEU A 12 4.83 2.40 -19.47
CA LEU A 12 4.60 0.97 -19.66
C LEU A 12 5.84 0.25 -20.18
N TYR A 13 6.55 0.84 -21.15
CA TYR A 13 7.82 0.32 -21.64
C TYR A 13 8.86 0.17 -20.52
N ARG A 14 8.96 1.16 -19.62
CA ARG A 14 9.84 1.10 -18.45
C ARG A 14 9.45 -0.04 -17.49
N LEU A 15 8.17 -0.20 -17.20
CA LEU A 15 7.65 -1.28 -16.37
C LEU A 15 7.94 -2.68 -16.94
N VAL A 16 7.90 -2.81 -18.27
CA VAL A 16 8.31 -4.05 -18.96
C VAL A 16 9.81 -4.25 -18.87
N ARG A 17 10.60 -3.21 -19.15
CA ARG A 17 12.06 -3.25 -19.12
C ARG A 17 12.64 -3.61 -17.76
N CYS A 18 12.00 -3.18 -16.66
CA CYS A 18 12.43 -3.54 -15.31
C CYS A 18 11.77 -4.84 -14.78
N GLY A 19 11.00 -5.55 -15.61
CA GLY A 19 10.45 -6.86 -15.26
C GLY A 19 9.28 -6.82 -14.28
N LEU A 20 8.64 -5.67 -14.05
CA LEU A 20 7.43 -5.56 -13.22
C LEU A 20 6.17 -5.98 -13.99
N VAL A 21 6.17 -5.73 -15.30
CA VAL A 21 5.10 -6.11 -16.22
C VAL A 21 5.69 -7.00 -17.32
N LYS A 22 4.92 -7.97 -17.79
CA LYS A 22 5.21 -8.74 -19.00
C LYS A 22 4.08 -8.62 -19.99
N ARG A 23 4.38 -8.73 -21.28
CA ARG A 23 3.39 -8.80 -22.36
C ARG A 23 3.29 -10.24 -22.86
N LYS A 24 2.06 -10.74 -23.01
CA LYS A 24 1.76 -12.02 -23.65
C LYS A 24 0.48 -11.85 -24.46
N ASP A 25 0.50 -12.23 -25.74
CA ASP A 25 -0.66 -12.16 -26.63
C ASP A 25 -1.33 -10.77 -26.62
N ASP A 26 -0.52 -9.71 -26.74
CA ASP A 26 -0.93 -8.30 -26.68
C ASP A 26 -1.53 -7.79 -25.36
N ILE A 27 -1.63 -8.65 -24.36
CA ILE A 27 -2.11 -8.30 -23.02
C ILE A 27 -0.93 -8.14 -22.06
N TYR A 28 -1.00 -7.12 -21.20
CA TYR A 28 0.00 -6.86 -20.18
C TYR A 28 -0.42 -7.46 -18.83
N PHE A 29 0.52 -8.13 -18.16
CA PHE A 29 0.30 -8.80 -16.88
C PHE A 29 1.39 -8.41 -15.88
N LEU A 30 1.04 -8.34 -14.59
CA LEU A 30 2.05 -8.26 -13.53
C LEU A 30 2.88 -9.54 -13.48
N THR A 31 4.19 -9.38 -13.33
CA THR A 31 5.09 -10.48 -12.97
C THR A 31 4.94 -10.81 -11.48
N ALA A 32 5.62 -11.86 -11.00
CA ALA A 32 5.68 -12.13 -9.56
C ALA A 32 6.32 -10.95 -8.80
N LEU A 33 7.43 -10.42 -9.32
CA LEU A 33 8.07 -9.21 -8.79
C LEU A 33 7.11 -8.01 -8.81
N GLY A 34 6.41 -7.81 -9.93
CA GLY A 34 5.42 -6.75 -10.07
C GLY A 34 4.29 -6.82 -9.05
N ARG A 35 3.81 -8.02 -8.73
CA ARG A 35 2.80 -8.21 -7.68
C ARG A 35 3.34 -7.81 -6.30
N VAL A 36 4.52 -8.31 -5.91
CA VAL A 36 5.11 -7.97 -4.61
C VAL A 36 5.30 -6.45 -4.45
N LEU A 37 5.85 -5.78 -5.47
CA LEU A 37 6.04 -4.34 -5.42
C LEU A 37 4.72 -3.56 -5.45
N TYR A 38 3.73 -4.04 -6.19
CA TYR A 38 2.41 -3.43 -6.21
C TYR A 38 1.75 -3.49 -4.83
N GLU A 39 1.77 -4.65 -4.17
CA GLU A 39 1.24 -4.79 -2.81
C GLU A 39 1.99 -3.90 -1.81
N ALA A 40 3.33 -3.81 -1.92
CA ALA A 40 4.12 -2.90 -1.09
C ALA A 40 3.72 -1.42 -1.32
N GLN A 41 3.56 -1.01 -2.58
CA GLN A 41 3.11 0.33 -2.94
C GLN A 41 1.69 0.61 -2.42
N ALA A 42 0.77 -0.35 -2.57
CA ALA A 42 -0.60 -0.25 -2.04
C ALA A 42 -0.62 -0.14 -0.51
N THR A 43 0.29 -0.84 0.18
CA THR A 43 0.50 -0.70 1.63
C THR A 43 0.87 0.74 2.00
N ILE A 44 1.86 1.32 1.28
CA ILE A 44 2.33 2.68 1.51
C ILE A 44 1.18 3.68 1.28
N GLU A 45 0.42 3.50 0.19
CA GLU A 45 -0.73 4.36 -0.12
C GLU A 45 -1.81 4.27 0.98
N SER A 46 -2.13 3.06 1.45
CA SER A 46 -3.06 2.89 2.57
C SER A 46 -2.56 3.51 3.87
N ALA A 47 -1.26 3.38 4.18
CA ALA A 47 -0.66 4.01 5.34
C ALA A 47 -0.77 5.54 5.27
N LEU A 48 -0.52 6.13 4.10
CA LEU A 48 -0.68 7.57 3.87
C LEU A 48 -2.14 8.03 4.01
N ILE A 49 -3.10 7.24 3.51
CA ILE A 49 -4.53 7.53 3.70
C ILE A 49 -4.92 7.48 5.19
N ASN A 50 -4.33 6.55 5.95
CA ASN A 50 -4.57 6.40 7.38
C ASN A 50 -3.61 7.21 8.26
N TYR A 51 -2.79 8.09 7.69
CA TYR A 51 -1.71 8.80 8.37
C TYR A 51 -2.12 9.40 9.72
N TRP A 52 -3.21 10.17 9.75
CA TRP A 52 -3.68 10.82 10.97
C TRP A 52 -4.18 9.85 12.04
N ARG A 53 -4.76 8.72 11.62
CA ARG A 53 -5.23 7.68 12.55
C ARG A 53 -4.05 6.94 13.17
N ILE A 54 -3.04 6.61 12.36
CA ILE A 54 -1.80 5.99 12.83
C ILE A 54 -1.12 6.94 13.82
N LYS A 55 -0.96 8.22 13.47
CA LYS A 55 -0.38 9.24 14.37
C LYS A 55 -1.16 9.42 15.68
N ALA A 56 -2.48 9.27 15.66
CA ALA A 56 -3.30 9.32 16.85
C ALA A 56 -3.05 8.10 17.77
N VAL A 57 -2.80 6.91 17.21
CA VAL A 57 -2.40 5.73 17.98
C VAL A 57 -1.08 5.99 18.72
N ASP A 58 -0.07 6.55 18.05
CA ASP A 58 1.21 6.89 18.68
C ASP A 58 1.04 7.87 19.85
N SER A 59 0.11 8.82 19.72
CA SER A 59 -0.18 9.80 20.78
C SER A 59 -0.88 9.19 22.00
N LEU A 60 -1.55 8.04 21.84
CA LEU A 60 -2.28 7.33 22.88
C LEU A 60 -1.47 6.18 23.50
N GLU A 61 -0.37 5.77 22.86
CA GLU A 61 0.47 4.66 23.30
C GLU A 61 1.15 4.92 24.67
N VAL A 62 1.30 6.18 25.06
CA VAL A 62 1.89 6.57 26.34
C VAL A 62 0.89 6.38 27.48
N GLY A 63 0.98 5.24 28.18
CA GLY A 63 0.28 4.99 29.45
C GLY A 63 -0.94 4.06 29.39
N ILE A 64 -1.21 3.45 28.23
CA ILE A 64 -2.37 2.55 28.04
C ILE A 64 -1.94 1.07 27.99
N PRO A 65 -2.66 0.14 28.65
CA PRO A 65 -2.40 -1.29 28.52
C PRO A 65 -2.53 -1.80 27.07
N LYS A 66 -1.70 -2.77 26.67
CA LYS A 66 -1.68 -3.34 25.30
C LYS A 66 -3.06 -3.81 24.80
N VAL A 67 -3.91 -4.32 25.70
CA VAL A 67 -5.27 -4.78 25.36
C VAL A 67 -6.16 -3.61 24.92
N GLU A 68 -6.07 -2.49 25.62
CA GLU A 68 -6.83 -1.28 25.28
C GLU A 68 -6.26 -0.60 24.04
N GLN A 69 -4.95 -0.59 23.88
CA GLN A 69 -4.29 -0.12 22.65
C GLN A 69 -4.80 -0.87 21.41
N LYS A 70 -4.92 -2.21 21.50
CA LYS A 70 -5.47 -3.02 20.41
C LYS A 70 -6.92 -2.64 20.06
N ARG A 71 -7.78 -2.41 21.06
CA ARG A 71 -9.16 -1.95 20.85
C ARG A 71 -9.22 -0.58 20.17
N VAL A 72 -8.33 0.33 20.56
CA VAL A 72 -8.19 1.66 19.97
C VAL A 72 -7.80 1.54 18.49
N ILE A 73 -6.81 0.72 18.16
CA ILE A 73 -6.38 0.43 16.78
C ILE A 73 -7.55 -0.15 15.95
N GLU A 74 -8.25 -1.16 16.49
CA GLU A 74 -9.37 -1.82 15.82
C GLU A 74 -10.54 -0.87 15.51
N THR A 75 -10.73 0.15 16.34
CA THR A 75 -11.81 1.14 16.22
C THR A 75 -11.44 2.30 15.28
N LEU A 76 -10.22 2.84 15.41
CA LEU A 76 -9.77 4.01 14.65
C LEU A 76 -9.45 3.69 13.19
N ILE A 77 -8.78 2.57 12.96
CA ILE A 77 -8.28 2.16 11.65
C ILE A 77 -9.28 1.14 11.09
N LYS A 78 -9.74 1.32 9.85
CA LYS A 78 -10.63 0.35 9.18
C LYS A 78 -9.87 -0.58 8.25
N ASP A 79 -8.71 -0.16 7.77
CA ASP A 79 -7.88 -0.93 6.87
C ASP A 79 -7.28 -2.14 7.60
N GLN A 80 -7.64 -3.34 7.14
CA GLN A 80 -7.23 -4.59 7.78
C GLN A 80 -5.73 -4.85 7.63
N GLN A 81 -5.12 -4.41 6.52
CA GLN A 81 -3.69 -4.59 6.27
C GLN A 81 -2.88 -3.74 7.24
N ILE A 82 -3.28 -2.47 7.44
CA ILE A 82 -2.67 -1.59 8.45
C ILE A 82 -2.90 -2.12 9.86
N LYS A 83 -4.09 -2.63 10.19
CA LYS A 83 -4.34 -3.28 11.48
C LYS A 83 -3.36 -4.42 11.72
N ASN A 84 -3.25 -5.34 10.76
CA ASN A 84 -2.37 -6.50 10.90
C ASN A 84 -0.93 -6.07 11.18
N ILE A 85 -0.42 -5.05 10.47
CA ILE A 85 0.92 -4.50 10.68
C ILE A 85 1.09 -3.94 12.11
N LEU A 86 0.11 -3.21 12.63
CA LEU A 86 0.19 -2.57 13.96
C LEU A 86 -0.10 -3.52 15.13
N THR A 87 -0.71 -4.68 14.87
CA THR A 87 -1.07 -5.67 15.91
C THR A 87 -0.20 -6.93 15.89
N THR A 88 0.77 -6.99 14.97
CA THR A 88 1.80 -8.04 14.93
C THR A 88 2.79 -7.83 16.08
#